data_AF-A0A6M6IG01-F1
#
_entry.id   AF-A0A6M6IG01-F1
#
_cell.length_a   1.000
_cell.length_b   1.000
_cell.length_c   1.000
_cell.angle_alpha   90.00
_cell.angle_beta   90.00
_cell.angle_gamma   90.00
#
_symmetry.space_group_name_H-M   'P 1'
#
loop_
_entity.id
_entity.type
_entity.pdbx_description
1 polymer ?
#
loop_
_entity_poly.entity_id
_entity_poly.type
_entity_poly.pdbx_seq_one_letter_code
_entity_poly.pdbx_strand_id
1 'polypeptide(L)'
;MNNDIVDVEPSERAESLKTVGWVSYILHLIVAVAAVLPGAQPSAALLIVALVIDLVKKSDAAGTWQASHFSWRVRTVIWAGVLYAVTAPLWLVFFFPGWVAWGLISIWFLYRIVRGMVAMNKGQAIDA
;
A
#
# COMPACT_ATOMS: atom_id res chain seq x y z
N MET A 1 16.77 -29.99 -27.94
CA MET A 1 15.94 -29.02 -27.21
C MET A 1 16.61 -28.85 -25.86
N ASN A 2 17.42 -27.80 -25.72
CA ASN A 2 18.07 -27.49 -24.45
C ASN A 2 17.02 -26.83 -23.56
N ASN A 3 16.64 -27.51 -22.48
CA ASN A 3 15.97 -26.85 -21.38
C ASN A 3 17.05 -26.08 -20.62
N ASP A 4 17.24 -24.81 -20.98
CA ASP A 4 17.96 -23.87 -20.14
C ASP A 4 17.12 -23.65 -18.89
N ILE A 5 17.36 -24.47 -17.87
CA ILE A 5 16.87 -24.22 -16.52
C ILE A 5 17.68 -23.02 -16.04
N VAL A 6 17.13 -21.83 -16.28
CA VAL A 6 17.64 -20.58 -15.71
C VAL A 6 17.30 -20.63 -14.22
N ASP A 7 18.27 -21.08 -13.42
CA ASP A 7 18.22 -20.90 -11.98
C ASP A 7 18.16 -19.38 -11.74
N VAL A 8 17.00 -18.89 -11.30
CA VAL A 8 16.81 -17.46 -11.01
C VAL A 8 17.79 -17.09 -9.92
N GLU A 9 18.86 -16.39 -10.29
CA GLU A 9 19.87 -15.94 -9.35
C GLU A 9 19.18 -15.10 -8.25
N PRO A 10 19.49 -15.32 -6.96
CA PRO A 10 18.83 -14.64 -5.85
C PRO A 10 18.80 -13.10 -5.96
N SER A 11 19.73 -12.51 -6.70
CA SER A 11 19.79 -11.07 -7.03
C SER A 11 18.65 -10.62 -7.95
N GLU A 12 18.36 -11.35 -9.03
CA GLU A 12 17.32 -10.99 -10.01
C GLU A 12 15.92 -11.02 -9.39
N ARG A 13 15.65 -12.04 -8.56
CA ARG A 13 14.40 -12.11 -7.78
C ARG A 13 14.27 -10.92 -6.84
N ALA A 14 15.33 -10.55 -6.14
CA ALA A 14 15.30 -9.44 -5.19
C ALA A 14 15.07 -8.09 -5.89
N GLU A 15 15.67 -7.87 -7.06
CA GLU A 15 15.46 -6.68 -7.89
C GLU A 15 14.04 -6.61 -8.47
N SER A 16 13.52 -7.74 -8.94
CA SER A 16 12.14 -7.85 -9.43
C SER A 16 11.13 -7.52 -8.31
N LEU A 17 11.29 -8.11 -7.12
CA LEU A 17 10.44 -7.82 -5.96
C LEU A 17 10.54 -6.37 -5.51
N LYS A 18 11.73 -5.76 -5.58
CA LYS A 18 11.93 -4.34 -5.28
C LYS A 18 11.20 -3.46 -6.29
N THR A 19 11.30 -3.77 -7.57
CA THR A 19 10.61 -3.05 -8.66
C THR A 19 9.10 -3.13 -8.49
N VAL A 20 8.55 -4.33 -8.31
CA VAL A 20 7.10 -4.54 -8.08
C VAL A 20 6.65 -3.86 -6.78
N GLY A 21 7.49 -3.92 -5.73
CA GLY A 21 7.25 -3.22 -4.48
C GLY A 21 7.13 -1.70 -4.65
N TRP A 22 7.95 -1.09 -5.50
CA TRP A 22 7.86 0.33 -5.86
C TRP A 22 6.64 0.66 -6.69
N VAL A 23 6.31 -0.16 -7.70
CA VAL A 23 5.07 -0.01 -8.48
C VAL A 23 3.86 0.02 -7.56
N SER A 24 3.76 -0.95 -6.65
CA SER A 24 2.67 -0.97 -5.66
C SER A 24 2.66 0.27 -4.76
N TYR A 25 3.82 0.72 -4.27
CA TYR A 25 3.91 1.96 -3.48
C TYR A 25 3.40 3.19 -4.23
N ILE A 26 3.72 3.32 -5.51
CA ILE A 26 3.26 4.44 -6.35
C ILE A 26 1.73 4.40 -6.51
N LEU A 27 1.16 3.22 -6.77
CA LEU A 27 -0.30 3.07 -6.86
C LEU A 27 -0.99 3.48 -5.55
N HIS A 28 -0.46 3.02 -4.40
CA HIS A 28 -0.97 3.43 -3.09
C HIS A 28 -0.79 4.92 -2.82
N LEU A 29 0.31 5.52 -3.26
CA LEU A 29 0.57 6.95 -3.08
C LEU A 29 -0.43 7.80 -3.87
N ILE A 30 -0.73 7.42 -5.12
CA ILE A 30 -1.75 8.10 -5.95
C ILE A 30 -3.10 8.08 -5.21
N VAL A 31 -3.49 6.91 -4.69
CA VAL A 31 -4.71 6.77 -3.89
C VAL A 31 -4.65 7.66 -2.64
N ALA A 32 -3.54 7.66 -1.91
CA ALA A 32 -3.40 8.41 -0.67
C ALA A 32 -3.45 9.92 -0.87
N VAL A 33 -2.84 10.44 -1.95
CA VAL A 33 -2.90 11.86 -2.30
C VAL A 33 -4.32 12.24 -2.71
N ALA A 34 -4.96 11.43 -3.55
CA ALA A 34 -6.38 11.62 -3.91
C ALA A 34 -7.29 11.59 -2.67
N ALA A 35 -6.97 10.77 -1.67
CA ALA A 35 -7.71 10.68 -0.42
C ALA A 35 -7.66 11.97 0.43
N VAL A 36 -6.56 12.73 0.36
CA VAL A 36 -6.35 13.97 1.11
C VAL A 36 -6.94 15.19 0.39
N LEU A 37 -7.00 15.17 -0.94
CA LEU A 37 -7.48 16.30 -1.74
C LEU A 37 -9.02 16.28 -1.90
N PRO A 38 -9.74 17.32 -1.46
CA PRO A 38 -11.18 17.43 -1.69
C PRO A 38 -11.50 17.42 -3.19
N GLY A 39 -12.51 16.63 -3.60
CA GLY A 39 -12.95 16.55 -5.00
C GLY A 39 -12.13 15.64 -5.90
N ALA A 40 -11.03 15.04 -5.42
CA ALA A 40 -10.19 14.09 -6.16
C ALA A 40 -10.56 12.61 -5.92
N GLN A 41 -11.82 12.30 -5.60
CA GLN A 41 -12.30 10.94 -5.30
C GLN A 41 -13.06 10.43 -6.54
N PRO A 42 -12.61 9.39 -7.27
CA PRO A 42 -12.32 8.06 -6.70
C PRO A 42 -11.04 7.37 -7.23
N SER A 43 -10.38 6.63 -6.34
CA SER A 43 -9.26 5.72 -6.68
C SER A 43 -9.49 4.31 -6.13
N ALA A 44 -10.73 3.94 -5.79
CA ALA A 44 -11.06 2.63 -5.20
C ALA A 44 -10.63 1.46 -6.10
N ALA A 45 -10.86 1.55 -7.41
CA ALA A 45 -10.38 0.54 -8.36
C ALA A 45 -8.84 0.44 -8.36
N LEU A 46 -8.15 1.59 -8.32
CA LEU A 46 -6.69 1.64 -8.25
C LEU A 46 -6.16 1.05 -6.94
N LEU A 47 -6.82 1.33 -5.82
CA LEU A 47 -6.50 0.78 -4.50
C LEU A 47 -6.71 -0.74 -4.48
N ILE A 48 -7.77 -1.24 -5.10
CA ILE A 48 -8.01 -2.68 -5.24
C ILE A 48 -6.89 -3.32 -6.06
N VAL A 49 -6.52 -2.75 -7.21
CA VAL A 49 -5.40 -3.25 -8.03
C VAL A 49 -4.11 -3.28 -7.22
N ALA A 50 -3.80 -2.20 -6.50
CA ALA A 50 -2.59 -2.11 -5.67
C ALA A 50 -2.60 -3.14 -4.53
N LEU A 51 -3.74 -3.35 -3.88
CA LEU A 51 -3.91 -4.34 -2.82
C LEU A 51 -3.79 -5.78 -3.35
N VAL A 52 -4.34 -6.06 -4.54
CA VAL A 52 -4.21 -7.37 -5.18
C VAL A 52 -2.75 -7.68 -5.50
N ILE A 53 -2.00 -6.71 -6.05
CA ILE A 53 -0.56 -6.85 -6.27
C ILE A 53 0.12 -7.22 -4.96
N ASP A 54 -0.22 -6.56 -3.86
CA ASP A 54 0.39 -6.83 -2.57
C ASP A 54 0.06 -8.22 -2.03
N LEU A 55 -1.19 -8.65 -2.13
CA LEU A 55 -1.62 -9.97 -1.67
C LEU A 55 -0.95 -11.09 -2.48
N VAL A 56 -0.89 -10.95 -3.80
CA VAL A 56 -0.27 -11.96 -4.69
C VAL A 56 1.24 -12.01 -4.50
N LYS A 57 1.92 -10.87 -4.40
CA LYS A 57 3.38 -10.82 -4.34
C LYS A 57 3.96 -11.04 -2.94
N LYS A 58 3.12 -10.99 -1.90
CA LYS A 58 3.54 -11.25 -0.53
C LYS A 58 4.13 -12.65 -0.35
N SER A 59 3.51 -13.69 -0.94
CA SER A 59 4.04 -15.07 -0.85
C SER A 59 5.36 -15.20 -1.58
N ASP A 60 5.49 -14.56 -2.74
CA ASP A 60 6.71 -14.57 -3.56
C ASP A 60 7.89 -13.88 -2.86
N ALA A 61 7.62 -13.01 -1.88
CA ALA A 61 8.62 -12.31 -1.09
C ALA A 61 8.96 -13.02 0.24
N ALA A 62 8.39 -14.20 0.53
CA ALA A 62 8.64 -14.91 1.78
C ALA A 62 10.15 -15.15 2.00
N GLY A 63 10.61 -14.89 3.23
CA GLY A 63 12.03 -14.99 3.59
C GLY A 63 12.87 -13.77 3.20
N THR A 64 12.28 -12.72 2.61
CA THR A 64 12.98 -11.48 2.26
C THR A 64 12.44 -10.28 3.04
N TRP A 65 13.21 -9.19 3.09
CA TRP A 65 12.76 -7.94 3.75
C TRP A 65 11.59 -7.29 3.00
N GLN A 66 11.45 -7.51 1.68
CA GLN A 66 10.35 -6.98 0.87
C GLN A 66 8.98 -7.51 1.35
N ALA A 67 8.90 -8.73 1.92
CA ALA A 67 7.66 -9.27 2.49
C ALA A 67 7.07 -8.40 3.59
N SER A 68 7.92 -7.70 4.37
CA SER A 68 7.44 -6.78 5.39
C SER A 68 6.70 -5.59 4.77
N HIS A 69 7.14 -5.10 3.59
CA HIS A 69 6.48 -3.99 2.89
C HIS A 69 5.13 -4.38 2.31
N PHE A 70 5.02 -5.56 1.69
CA PHE A 70 3.73 -6.08 1.21
C PHE A 70 2.75 -6.23 2.39
N SER A 71 3.20 -6.81 3.50
CA SER A 71 2.38 -6.97 4.71
C SER A 71 1.99 -5.62 5.34
N TRP A 72 2.91 -4.66 5.36
CA TRP A 72 2.67 -3.30 5.86
C TRP A 72 1.58 -2.58 5.09
N ARG A 73 1.63 -2.63 3.75
CA ARG A 73 0.63 -1.98 2.90
C ARG A 73 -0.74 -2.65 3.04
N VAL A 74 -0.81 -3.99 2.99
CA VAL A 74 -2.06 -4.74 3.22
C VAL A 74 -2.71 -4.34 4.54
N ARG A 75 -1.96 -4.35 5.65
CA ARG A 75 -2.49 -3.93 6.96
C ARG A 75 -2.95 -2.47 6.97
N THR A 76 -2.18 -1.58 6.33
CA THR A 76 -2.51 -0.16 6.26
C THR A 76 -3.81 0.06 5.48
N VAL A 77 -4.03 -0.64 4.36
CA VAL A 77 -5.27 -0.57 3.57
C VAL A 77 -6.46 -1.14 4.34
N ILE A 78 -6.29 -2.27 5.02
CA ILE A 78 -7.36 -2.86 5.85
C ILE A 78 -7.77 -1.89 6.96
N TRP A 79 -6.79 -1.34 7.71
CA TRP A 79 -7.09 -0.38 8.77
C TRP A 79 -7.73 0.90 8.24
N ALA A 80 -7.26 1.44 7.11
CA ALA A 80 -7.90 2.57 6.46
C ALA A 80 -9.37 2.27 6.13
N GLY A 81 -9.64 1.12 5.50
CA GLY A 81 -11.00 0.68 5.17
C GLY A 81 -11.89 0.54 6.39
N VAL A 82 -11.39 -0.07 7.47
CA VAL A 82 -12.12 -0.18 8.75
C VAL A 82 -12.40 1.19 9.35
N LEU A 83 -11.41 2.09 9.40
CA LEU A 83 -11.57 3.44 9.94
C LEU A 83 -12.59 4.26 9.14
N TYR A 84 -12.55 4.23 7.81
CA TYR A 84 -13.54 4.89 6.97
C TYR A 84 -14.94 4.31 7.18
N ALA A 85 -15.08 2.98 7.27
CA ALA A 85 -16.36 2.33 7.50
C ALA A 85 -16.96 2.70 8.87
N VAL A 86 -16.15 2.65 9.94
CA VAL A 86 -16.58 3.00 11.31
C VAL A 86 -16.94 4.48 11.44
N THR A 87 -16.24 5.36 10.73
CA THR A 87 -16.50 6.81 10.76
C THR A 87 -17.54 7.28 9.74
N ALA A 88 -17.97 6.42 8.81
CA ALA A 88 -18.98 6.75 7.80
C ALA A 88 -20.30 7.32 8.38
N PRO A 89 -20.85 6.80 9.50
CA PRO A 89 -22.06 7.36 10.11
C PRO A 89 -21.93 8.83 10.55
N LEU A 90 -20.71 9.34 10.77
CA LEU A 90 -20.51 10.76 11.13
C LEU A 90 -21.06 11.69 10.04
N TRP A 91 -20.97 11.30 8.77
CA TRP A 91 -21.52 12.08 7.65
C TRP A 91 -23.05 12.15 7.65
N LEU A 92 -23.73 11.14 8.20
CA LEU A 92 -25.19 11.10 8.26
C LEU A 92 -25.75 12.00 9.36
N VAL A 93 -24.99 12.18 10.45
CA VAL A 93 -25.43 12.97 11.61
C VAL A 93 -24.88 14.40 11.55
N PHE A 94 -23.62 14.59 11.12
CA PHE A 94 -22.96 15.89 11.07
C PHE A 94 -21.89 15.99 9.96
N PHE A 95 -22.04 16.92 9.02
CA PHE A 95 -21.08 17.11 7.91
C PHE A 95 -19.64 17.42 8.38
N PHE A 96 -19.48 18.34 9.35
CA PHE A 96 -18.15 18.80 9.78
C PHE A 96 -17.32 17.72 10.50
N PRO A 97 -17.86 16.98 11.51
CA PRO A 97 -17.17 15.84 12.11
C PRO A 97 -16.78 14.74 11.11
N GLY A 98 -17.65 14.43 10.14
CA GLY A 98 -17.34 13.47 9.08
C GLY A 98 -16.14 13.90 8.25
N TRP A 99 -16.12 15.17 7.82
CA TRP A 99 -15.03 15.76 7.07
C TRP A 99 -13.70 15.73 7.83
N VAL A 100 -13.69 16.13 9.10
CA VAL A 100 -12.49 16.10 9.94
C VAL A 100 -11.99 14.67 10.14
N ALA A 101 -12.87 13.72 10.49
CA ALA A 101 -12.49 12.34 10.71
C ALA A 101 -11.86 11.71 9.46
N TRP A 102 -12.50 11.87 8.30
CA TRP A 102 -12.00 11.33 7.04
C TRP A 102 -10.69 12.00 6.62
N GLY A 103 -10.54 13.31 6.81
CA GLY A 103 -9.29 14.01 6.55
C GLY A 103 -8.12 13.49 7.41
N LEU A 104 -8.35 13.25 8.70
CA LEU A 104 -7.33 12.67 9.59
C LEU A 104 -6.93 11.24 9.16
N ILE A 105 -7.89 10.41 8.77
CA ILE A 105 -7.62 9.06 8.26
C ILE A 105 -6.81 9.14 6.95
N SER A 106 -7.17 10.04 6.03
CA SER A 106 -6.44 10.23 4.77
C SER A 106 -4.99 10.67 5.00
N ILE A 107 -4.76 11.62 5.91
CA ILE A 107 -3.41 12.08 6.27
C ILE A 107 -2.60 10.96 6.92
N TRP A 108 -3.20 10.20 7.84
CA TRP A 108 -2.57 9.03 8.46
C TRP A 108 -2.19 7.98 7.42
N PHE A 109 -3.09 7.68 6.48
CA PHE A 109 -2.85 6.73 5.39
C PHE A 109 -1.68 7.20 4.51
N LEU A 110 -1.69 8.47 4.07
CA LEU A 110 -0.59 9.06 3.31
C LEU A 110 0.75 8.97 4.04
N TYR A 111 0.78 9.35 5.32
CA TYR A 111 1.96 9.22 6.17
C TYR A 111 2.50 7.79 6.18
N ARG A 112 1.64 6.78 6.37
CA ARG A 112 2.02 5.36 6.43
C ARG A 112 2.62 4.86 5.11
N ILE A 113 2.08 5.32 3.97
CA ILE A 113 2.60 4.99 2.65
C ILE A 113 3.98 5.62 2.45
N VAL A 114 4.13 6.92 2.71
CA VAL A 114 5.41 7.63 2.59
C VAL A 114 6.48 7.03 3.50
N ARG A 115 6.14 6.69 4.76
CA ARG A 115 7.04 6.00 5.69
C ARG A 115 7.56 4.69 5.09
N GLY A 116 6.68 3.89 4.48
CA GLY A 116 7.04 2.64 3.81
C GLY A 116 7.96 2.85 2.60
N MET A 117 7.71 3.90 1.81
CA MET A 117 8.56 4.27 0.68
C MET A 117 9.97 4.68 1.13
N VAL A 118 10.08 5.45 2.23
CA VAL A 118 11.38 5.86 2.80
C VAL A 118 12.20 4.64 3.24
N ALA A 119 11.58 3.66 3.91
CA ALA A 119 12.26 2.42 4.29
C ALA A 119 12.67 1.59 3.05
N MET A 120 11.79 1.48 2.04
CA MET A 120 12.07 0.79 0.78
C MET A 120 13.26 1.42 0.03
N ASN A 121 13.35 2.75 0.02
CA ASN A 121 14.47 3.48 -0.57
C ASN A 121 15.80 3.19 0.13
N LYS A 122 15.77 2.98 1.46
CA LYS A 122 16.94 2.59 2.26
C LYS A 122 17.29 1.10 2.14
N GLY A 123 16.47 0.30 1.46
CA GLY A 123 16.66 -1.15 1.37
C GLY A 123 16.50 -1.86 2.72
N GLN A 124 15.68 -1.30 3.61
CA GLN A 124 15.46 -1.80 4.97
C GLN A 124 14.08 -2.41 5.09
N ALA A 125 13.96 -3.46 5.91
CA ALA A 125 12.66 -3.95 6.34
C ALA A 125 11.88 -2.83 7.06
N ILE A 126 10.55 -2.95 7.02
CA ILE A 126 9.66 -2.10 7.80
C ILE A 126 9.15 -2.88 8.99
N ASP A 127 9.46 -2.37 10.18
CA ASP A 127 8.97 -2.94 11.42
C ASP A 127 7.46 -2.76 11.50
N ALA A 128 6.79 -3.88 11.76
CA ALA A 128 5.34 -3.99 11.88
C ALA A 128 4.83 -3.31 13.15
#